data_AF-A0A3S4LFR5-F1
#
_entry.id   AF-A0A3S4LFR5-F1
#
_cell.length_a   1.000
_cell.length_b   1.000
_cell.length_c   1.000
_cell.angle_alpha   90.00
_cell.angle_beta   90.00
_cell.angle_gamma   90.00
#
_symmetry.space_group_name_H-M   'P 1'
#
loop_
_entity.id
_entity.type
_entity.pdbx_description
1 polymer ?
#
loop_
_entity_poly.entity_id
_entity_poly.type
_entity_poly.pdbx_seq_one_letter_code
_entity_poly.pdbx_strand_id
1 'polypeptide(L)'
;MKTLFSRLITVIACFFIFSAAWFCLWSISLHLVERPDMAVLLFPFGLRLGLMLQCPRGYWPVLLGAEWLLIYWLTQAVGLTHFSLLMIGSLLTLLPVALISRYRHQRDWRTLLLQGAALTAAALLQSLPWLWHGKESWNALLLTLTGGLTLAPICLVFWHYLANNTWLPLGPSLVSQPINWRGRHLVWYLLLFVISLWLQLGLPDELSRFTPFCLALPIIALAWHYGWQGALIATLMNAIALIASQTWRDHPVDLLLSLLVQSLTGLLLGAGIQRLRELNQSLQKELARNQHLAERLLETEESVRRDVARELHDDIGQTITAIRTQAGIVQRLAADNASVKQSGQLIEQLSLGVLRRGAPFVRSGYVRASWMISPWSRPSAH
;
A
#
# COMPACT_ATOMS: atom_id res chain seq x y z
N MET A 1 -16.19 -35.95 -16.54
CA MET A 1 -17.52 -35.95 -15.89
C MET A 1 -17.50 -35.36 -14.47
N LYS A 2 -16.63 -35.83 -13.55
CA LYS A 2 -16.55 -35.28 -12.17
C LYS A 2 -16.28 -33.76 -12.10
N THR A 3 -15.46 -33.22 -12.98
CA THR A 3 -15.15 -31.77 -13.06
C THR A 3 -16.30 -30.92 -13.58
N LEU A 4 -17.08 -31.44 -14.53
CA LEU A 4 -18.27 -30.76 -15.06
C LEU A 4 -19.41 -30.75 -14.04
N PHE A 5 -19.62 -31.88 -13.37
CA PHE A 5 -20.63 -32.00 -12.31
C PHE A 5 -20.29 -31.10 -11.11
N SER A 6 -19.03 -31.05 -10.70
CA SER A 6 -18.56 -30.12 -9.65
C SER A 6 -18.73 -28.65 -10.06
N ARG A 7 -18.45 -28.29 -11.33
CA ARG A 7 -18.71 -26.94 -11.86
C ARG A 7 -20.20 -26.60 -11.89
N LEU A 8 -21.05 -27.56 -12.21
CA LEU A 8 -22.50 -27.35 -12.28
C LEU A 8 -23.08 -27.13 -10.87
N ILE A 9 -22.62 -27.90 -9.88
CA ILE A 9 -22.96 -27.69 -8.47
C ILE A 9 -22.51 -26.31 -7.98
N THR A 10 -21.29 -25.88 -8.29
CA THR A 10 -20.83 -24.54 -7.89
C THR A 10 -21.61 -23.43 -8.57
N VAL A 11 -21.97 -23.57 -9.85
CA VAL A 11 -22.83 -22.60 -10.55
C VAL A 11 -24.19 -22.49 -9.87
N ILE A 12 -24.83 -23.62 -9.55
CA ILE A 12 -26.13 -23.65 -8.86
C ILE A 12 -26.02 -23.06 -7.45
N ALA A 13 -24.99 -23.42 -6.69
CA ALA A 13 -24.76 -22.88 -5.36
C ALA A 13 -24.51 -21.36 -5.40
N CYS A 14 -23.69 -20.87 -6.34
CA CYS A 14 -23.48 -19.45 -6.55
C CYS A 14 -24.77 -18.72 -6.93
N PHE A 15 -25.62 -19.33 -7.75
CA PHE A 15 -26.93 -18.77 -8.10
C PHE A 15 -27.79 -18.58 -6.85
N PHE A 16 -27.96 -19.61 -6.02
CA PHE A 16 -28.78 -19.51 -4.80
C PHE A 16 -28.21 -18.54 -3.77
N ILE A 17 -26.91 -18.57 -3.53
CA ILE A 17 -26.25 -17.66 -2.57
C ILE A 17 -26.40 -16.21 -3.05
N PHE A 18 -26.20 -15.96 -4.35
CA PHE A 18 -26.38 -14.63 -4.92
C PHE A 18 -27.82 -14.16 -4.82
N SER A 19 -28.80 -15.00 -5.19
CA SER A 19 -30.21 -14.65 -5.10
C SER A 19 -30.66 -14.35 -3.66
N ALA A 20 -30.22 -15.15 -2.69
CA ALA A 20 -30.52 -14.92 -1.28
C ALA A 20 -29.88 -13.61 -0.78
N ALA A 21 -28.61 -13.37 -1.08
CA ALA A 21 -27.92 -12.14 -0.70
C ALA A 21 -28.59 -10.90 -1.35
N TRP A 22 -28.89 -10.98 -2.64
CA TRP A 22 -29.58 -9.93 -3.40
C TRP A 22 -30.94 -9.59 -2.79
N PHE A 23 -31.73 -10.61 -2.42
CA PHE A 23 -33.04 -10.41 -1.80
C PHE A 23 -32.94 -9.77 -0.41
N CYS A 24 -32.01 -10.22 0.43
CA CYS A 24 -31.78 -9.60 1.75
C CYS A 24 -31.34 -8.13 1.62
N LEU A 25 -30.44 -7.83 0.69
CA LEU A 25 -29.96 -6.47 0.44
C LEU A 25 -31.06 -5.57 -0.15
N TRP A 26 -31.93 -6.11 -0.99
CA TRP A 26 -33.10 -5.40 -1.48
C TRP A 26 -34.10 -5.12 -0.34
N SER A 27 -34.36 -6.08 0.54
CA SER A 27 -35.22 -5.88 1.71
C SER A 27 -34.70 -4.78 2.63
N ILE A 28 -33.39 -4.73 2.89
CA ILE A 28 -32.77 -3.64 3.65
C ILE A 28 -32.93 -2.33 2.90
N SER A 29 -32.74 -2.32 1.58
CA SER A 29 -32.88 -1.12 0.77
C SER A 29 -34.29 -0.57 0.73
N LEU A 30 -35.33 -1.42 0.78
CA LEU A 30 -36.73 -0.97 0.87
C LEU A 30 -37.01 -0.17 2.14
N HIS A 31 -36.33 -0.51 3.24
CA HIS A 31 -36.45 0.25 4.48
C HIS A 31 -35.78 1.63 4.40
N LEU A 32 -34.83 1.83 3.49
CA LEU A 32 -34.16 3.13 3.28
C LEU A 32 -34.83 3.98 2.20
N VAL A 33 -35.49 3.34 1.24
CA VAL A 33 -36.09 4.00 0.07
C VAL A 33 -37.52 3.50 -0.07
N GLU A 34 -38.49 4.36 0.26
CA GLU A 34 -39.92 4.05 0.25
C GLU A 34 -40.43 3.56 -1.11
N ARG A 35 -39.66 3.75 -2.20
CA ARG A 35 -40.00 3.28 -3.55
C ARG A 35 -39.30 1.96 -3.91
N PRO A 36 -40.04 0.91 -4.28
CA PRO A 36 -39.48 -0.41 -4.58
C PRO A 36 -38.57 -0.43 -5.81
N ASP A 37 -38.88 0.38 -6.82
CA ASP A 37 -38.08 0.51 -8.05
C ASP A 37 -36.68 1.07 -7.77
N MET A 38 -36.60 2.01 -6.82
CA MET A 38 -35.37 2.71 -6.44
C MET A 38 -34.52 1.90 -5.46
N ALA A 39 -35.16 1.06 -4.64
CA ALA A 39 -34.46 0.16 -3.72
C ALA A 39 -33.57 -0.87 -4.47
N VAL A 40 -33.93 -1.24 -5.70
CA VAL A 40 -33.08 -2.10 -6.55
C VAL A 40 -31.76 -1.41 -6.94
N LEU A 41 -31.75 -0.08 -7.03
CA LEU A 41 -30.61 0.70 -7.49
C LEU A 41 -29.55 0.98 -6.40
N LEU A 42 -29.88 0.77 -5.13
CA LEU A 42 -28.96 1.01 -4.01
C LEU A 42 -28.07 -0.21 -3.77
N PHE A 43 -28.44 -1.09 -2.84
CA PHE A 43 -27.60 -2.20 -2.43
C PHE A 43 -27.50 -3.34 -3.46
N PRO A 44 -28.58 -3.75 -4.15
CA PRO A 44 -28.51 -4.84 -5.12
C PRO A 44 -27.60 -4.50 -6.33
N PHE A 45 -27.62 -3.24 -6.77
CA PHE A 45 -26.69 -2.72 -7.77
C PHE A 45 -25.22 -2.81 -7.33
N GLY A 46 -24.92 -2.39 -6.11
CA GLY A 46 -23.57 -2.44 -5.56
C GLY A 46 -23.02 -3.86 -5.42
N LEU A 47 -23.87 -4.81 -4.99
CA LEU A 47 -23.53 -6.23 -4.92
C LEU A 47 -23.19 -6.79 -6.31
N ARG A 48 -24.01 -6.49 -7.32
CA ARG A 48 -23.78 -6.92 -8.71
C ARG A 48 -22.45 -6.40 -9.23
N LEU A 49 -22.21 -5.09 -9.13
CA LEU A 49 -20.96 -4.49 -9.61
C LEU A 49 -19.75 -5.06 -8.90
N GLY A 50 -19.80 -5.20 -7.57
CA GLY A 50 -18.76 -5.86 -6.78
C GLY A 50 -18.48 -7.24 -7.35
N LEU A 51 -19.45 -8.13 -7.33
CA LEU A 51 -19.25 -9.51 -7.78
C LEU A 51 -18.81 -9.62 -9.24
N MET A 52 -19.29 -8.78 -10.15
CA MET A 52 -18.80 -8.80 -11.54
C MET A 52 -17.35 -8.32 -11.67
N LEU A 53 -16.95 -7.33 -10.87
CA LEU A 53 -15.56 -6.86 -10.81
C LEU A 53 -14.61 -7.94 -10.28
N GLN A 54 -15.05 -8.84 -9.40
CA GLN A 54 -14.21 -9.89 -8.80
C GLN A 54 -14.35 -11.30 -9.42
N CYS A 55 -15.54 -11.72 -9.86
CA CYS A 55 -15.78 -13.05 -10.44
C CYS A 55 -15.24 -13.16 -11.89
N PRO A 56 -14.74 -14.34 -12.31
CA PRO A 56 -14.30 -14.55 -13.70
C PRO A 56 -15.47 -14.51 -14.67
N ARG A 57 -15.20 -14.10 -15.93
CA ARG A 57 -16.22 -13.83 -16.98
C ARG A 57 -17.20 -14.97 -17.23
N GLY A 58 -16.82 -16.22 -16.95
CA GLY A 58 -17.70 -17.38 -17.09
C GLY A 58 -18.93 -17.38 -16.17
N TYR A 59 -18.91 -16.67 -15.04
CA TYR A 59 -20.04 -16.61 -14.11
C TYR A 59 -20.96 -15.38 -14.32
N TRP A 60 -20.57 -14.43 -15.18
CA TRP A 60 -21.36 -13.25 -15.47
C TRP A 60 -22.78 -13.55 -15.98
N PRO A 61 -23.01 -14.49 -16.92
CA PRO A 61 -24.37 -14.77 -17.38
C PRO A 61 -25.25 -15.39 -16.28
N VAL A 62 -24.66 -16.13 -15.33
CA VAL A 62 -25.38 -16.71 -14.19
C VAL A 62 -25.85 -15.60 -13.24
N LEU A 63 -24.96 -14.64 -12.94
CA LEU A 63 -25.26 -13.47 -12.10
C LEU A 63 -26.36 -12.59 -12.73
N LEU A 64 -26.24 -12.27 -14.01
CA LEU A 64 -27.26 -11.50 -14.73
C LEU A 64 -28.60 -12.23 -14.81
N GLY A 65 -28.58 -13.53 -15.14
CA GLY A 65 -29.79 -14.34 -15.23
C GLY A 65 -30.53 -14.42 -13.89
N ALA A 66 -29.79 -14.54 -12.78
CA ALA A 66 -30.34 -14.52 -11.43
C ALA A 66 -30.99 -13.17 -11.11
N GLU A 67 -30.30 -12.06 -11.41
CA GLU A 67 -30.84 -10.71 -11.20
C GLU A 67 -32.10 -10.49 -12.03
N TRP A 68 -32.11 -10.87 -13.30
CA TRP A 68 -33.25 -10.68 -14.19
C TRP A 68 -34.47 -11.49 -13.75
N LEU A 69 -34.25 -12.73 -13.27
CA LEU A 69 -35.32 -13.57 -12.72
C LEU A 69 -35.90 -12.93 -11.45
N LEU A 70 -35.05 -12.43 -10.56
CA LEU A 70 -35.48 -11.73 -9.35
C LEU A 70 -36.27 -10.47 -9.68
N ILE A 71 -35.77 -9.61 -10.58
CA ILE A 71 -36.47 -8.40 -11.02
C ILE A 71 -37.83 -8.77 -11.63
N TYR A 72 -37.91 -9.80 -12.48
CA TYR A 72 -39.17 -10.28 -13.05
C TYR A 72 -40.16 -10.74 -11.97
N TRP A 73 -39.70 -11.51 -10.99
CA TRP A 73 -40.53 -11.97 -9.88
C TRP A 73 -41.04 -10.78 -9.05
N LEU A 74 -40.19 -9.78 -8.84
CA LEU A 74 -40.50 -8.57 -8.10
C LEU A 74 -41.48 -7.65 -8.84
N THR A 75 -41.41 -7.61 -10.18
CA THR A 75 -42.43 -6.94 -11.02
C THR A 75 -43.80 -7.57 -10.83
N GLN A 76 -43.88 -8.90 -10.73
CA GLN A 76 -45.16 -9.60 -10.50
C GLN A 76 -45.69 -9.38 -9.08
N ALA A 77 -44.81 -9.38 -8.08
CA ALA A 77 -45.22 -9.29 -6.67
C ALA A 77 -45.54 -7.86 -6.20
N VAL A 78 -44.80 -6.86 -6.68
CA VAL A 78 -44.85 -5.47 -6.17
C VAL A 78 -45.31 -4.47 -7.25
N GLY A 79 -45.39 -4.88 -8.52
CA GLY A 79 -45.85 -4.01 -9.61
C GLY A 79 -44.82 -2.96 -10.03
N LEU A 80 -43.55 -3.36 -10.20
CA LEU A 80 -42.47 -2.45 -10.61
C LEU A 80 -42.81 -1.75 -11.94
N THR A 81 -42.89 -0.42 -11.92
CA THR A 81 -43.31 0.38 -13.08
C THR A 81 -42.21 0.56 -14.13
N HIS A 82 -40.94 0.43 -13.74
CA HIS A 82 -39.77 0.72 -14.58
C HIS A 82 -38.91 -0.53 -14.95
N PHE A 83 -39.54 -1.68 -15.18
CA PHE A 83 -38.86 -2.96 -15.50
C PHE A 83 -37.85 -2.84 -16.67
N SER A 84 -38.26 -2.20 -17.77
CA SER A 84 -37.42 -2.07 -18.97
C SER A 84 -36.15 -1.23 -18.74
N LEU A 85 -36.26 -0.16 -17.93
CA LEU A 85 -35.13 0.72 -17.61
C LEU A 85 -34.10 0.03 -16.71
N LEU A 86 -34.55 -0.82 -15.78
CA LEU A 86 -33.68 -1.62 -14.92
C LEU A 86 -32.91 -2.67 -15.72
N MET A 87 -33.56 -3.34 -16.68
CA MET A 87 -32.91 -4.29 -17.59
C MET A 87 -31.87 -3.63 -18.51
N ILE A 88 -32.22 -2.49 -19.11
CA ILE A 88 -31.31 -1.72 -19.97
C ILE A 88 -30.09 -1.23 -19.17
N GLY A 89 -30.30 -0.72 -17.95
CA GLY A 89 -29.21 -0.32 -17.07
C GLY A 89 -28.29 -1.48 -16.70
N SER A 90 -28.85 -2.65 -16.36
CA SER A 90 -28.07 -3.87 -16.08
C SER A 90 -27.13 -4.23 -17.24
N LEU A 91 -27.65 -4.18 -18.48
CA LEU A 91 -26.86 -4.43 -19.68
C LEU A 91 -25.78 -3.35 -19.90
N LEU A 92 -26.11 -2.07 -19.69
CA LEU A 92 -25.20 -0.95 -19.93
C LEU A 92 -24.01 -0.96 -18.97
N THR A 93 -24.19 -1.45 -17.75
CA THR A 93 -23.10 -1.58 -16.76
C THR A 93 -22.08 -2.67 -17.07
N LEU A 94 -22.36 -3.56 -18.03
CA LEU A 94 -21.38 -4.57 -18.46
C LEU A 94 -20.19 -3.97 -19.21
N LEU A 95 -20.39 -2.85 -19.92
CA LEU A 95 -19.33 -2.18 -20.69
C LEU A 95 -18.15 -1.71 -19.83
N PRO A 96 -18.34 -0.89 -18.78
CA PRO A 96 -17.24 -0.44 -17.92
C PRO A 96 -16.58 -1.61 -17.16
N VAL A 97 -17.35 -2.60 -16.75
CA VAL A 97 -16.82 -3.78 -16.04
C VAL A 97 -16.01 -4.70 -16.97
N ALA A 98 -16.43 -4.84 -18.23
CA ALA A 98 -15.69 -5.57 -19.26
C ALA A 98 -14.33 -4.93 -19.59
N LEU A 99 -14.27 -3.61 -19.67
CA LEU A 99 -13.04 -2.87 -19.91
C LEU A 99 -12.02 -3.07 -18.78
N ILE A 100 -12.48 -3.04 -17.52
CA ILE A 100 -11.59 -3.04 -16.35
C ILE A 100 -11.18 -4.44 -15.92
N SER A 101 -12.01 -5.46 -16.20
CA SER A 101 -11.64 -6.87 -16.02
C SER A 101 -10.37 -7.28 -16.80
N ARG A 102 -9.95 -6.53 -17.84
CA ARG A 102 -8.71 -6.77 -18.59
C ARG A 102 -7.44 -6.41 -17.80
N TYR A 103 -7.52 -5.47 -16.84
CA TYR A 103 -6.39 -4.97 -16.06
C TYR A 103 -6.30 -5.60 -14.65
N ARG A 104 -7.03 -6.70 -14.42
CA ARG A 104 -7.21 -7.38 -13.11
C ARG A 104 -5.92 -7.84 -12.42
N HIS A 105 -4.79 -7.92 -13.14
CA HIS A 105 -3.62 -8.67 -12.68
C HIS A 105 -2.52 -7.88 -11.96
N GLN A 106 -2.64 -6.55 -11.84
CA GLN A 106 -1.61 -5.76 -11.14
C GLN A 106 -2.11 -5.30 -9.78
N ARG A 107 -1.48 -5.77 -8.70
CA ARG A 107 -1.90 -5.55 -7.31
C ARG A 107 -1.49 -4.16 -6.80
N ASP A 108 -1.75 -3.14 -7.60
CA ASP A 108 -1.33 -1.76 -7.34
C ASP A 108 -2.50 -0.91 -6.84
N TRP A 109 -2.21 0.13 -6.04
CA TRP A 109 -3.16 1.21 -5.68
C TRP A 109 -3.94 1.77 -6.89
N ARG A 110 -3.33 1.70 -8.08
CA ARG A 110 -3.95 2.04 -9.36
C ARG A 110 -5.19 1.20 -9.65
N THR A 111 -5.23 -0.07 -9.27
CA THR A 111 -6.41 -0.91 -9.48
C THR A 111 -7.59 -0.53 -8.60
N LEU A 112 -7.35 -0.08 -7.37
CA LEU A 112 -8.41 0.48 -6.53
C LEU A 112 -9.00 1.77 -7.15
N LEU A 113 -8.15 2.66 -7.67
CA LEU A 113 -8.63 3.87 -8.36
C LEU A 113 -9.33 3.56 -9.69
N LEU A 114 -8.81 2.61 -10.47
CA LEU A 114 -9.45 2.13 -11.70
C LEU A 114 -10.80 1.48 -11.41
N GLN A 115 -10.93 0.71 -10.34
CA GLN A 115 -12.21 0.13 -9.90
C GLN A 115 -13.17 1.21 -9.40
N GLY A 116 -12.68 2.24 -8.70
CA GLY A 116 -13.47 3.43 -8.36
C GLY A 116 -13.98 4.16 -9.59
N ALA A 117 -13.11 4.38 -10.59
CA ALA A 117 -13.51 4.99 -11.87
C ALA A 117 -14.47 4.10 -12.68
N ALA A 118 -14.32 2.76 -12.60
CA ALA A 118 -15.28 1.80 -13.15
C ALA A 118 -16.67 2.04 -12.57
N LEU A 119 -16.71 2.19 -11.26
CA LEU A 119 -17.93 2.29 -10.48
C LEU A 119 -18.64 3.60 -10.76
N THR A 120 -17.92 4.71 -10.82
CA THR A 120 -18.49 6.01 -11.20
C THR A 120 -19.01 6.00 -12.64
N ALA A 121 -18.25 5.42 -13.58
CA ALA A 121 -18.70 5.27 -14.97
C ALA A 121 -19.94 4.36 -15.08
N ALA A 122 -19.99 3.26 -14.32
CA ALA A 122 -21.13 2.35 -14.28
C ALA A 122 -22.37 2.99 -13.64
N ALA A 123 -22.20 3.77 -12.58
CA ALA A 123 -23.28 4.53 -11.95
C ALA A 123 -23.84 5.60 -12.89
N LEU A 124 -22.97 6.34 -13.59
CA LEU A 124 -23.39 7.30 -14.61
C LEU A 124 -24.17 6.61 -15.74
N LEU A 125 -23.66 5.51 -16.28
CA LEU A 125 -24.35 4.73 -17.32
C LEU A 125 -25.68 4.15 -16.84
N GLN A 126 -25.76 3.66 -15.61
CA GLN A 126 -27.01 3.16 -15.02
C GLN A 126 -28.04 4.28 -14.80
N SER A 127 -27.59 5.51 -14.54
CA SER A 127 -28.46 6.68 -14.34
C SER A 127 -28.95 7.31 -15.65
N LEU A 128 -28.29 7.07 -16.79
CA LEU A 128 -28.67 7.62 -18.09
C LEU A 128 -30.13 7.36 -18.50
N PRO A 129 -30.69 6.14 -18.35
CA PRO A 129 -32.08 5.86 -18.72
C PRO A 129 -33.11 6.65 -17.87
N TRP A 130 -32.70 7.14 -16.70
CA TRP A 130 -33.54 7.90 -15.77
C TRP A 130 -33.52 9.41 -16.04
N LEU A 131 -32.61 9.91 -16.88
CA LEU A 131 -32.53 11.33 -17.27
C LEU A 131 -33.84 11.84 -17.88
N TRP A 132 -34.60 10.96 -18.55
CA TRP A 132 -35.88 11.32 -19.16
C TRP A 132 -36.99 11.61 -18.12
N HIS A 133 -36.80 11.22 -16.86
CA HIS A 133 -37.75 11.41 -15.76
C HIS A 133 -37.36 12.54 -14.79
N GLY A 134 -36.43 13.43 -15.18
CA GLY A 134 -36.19 14.73 -14.54
C GLY A 134 -35.75 14.69 -13.07
N LYS A 135 -36.70 14.71 -12.14
CA LYS A 135 -36.44 14.73 -10.68
C LYS A 135 -35.91 13.39 -10.15
N GLU A 136 -36.32 12.28 -10.76
CA GLU A 136 -35.91 10.93 -10.35
C GLU A 136 -34.46 10.60 -10.75
N SER A 137 -33.89 11.36 -11.69
CA SER A 137 -32.53 11.12 -12.19
C SER A 137 -31.45 11.37 -11.15
N TRP A 138 -31.58 12.43 -10.35
CA TRP A 138 -30.60 12.75 -9.30
C TRP A 138 -30.64 11.74 -8.16
N ASN A 139 -31.84 11.30 -7.79
CA ASN A 139 -32.00 10.25 -6.77
C ASN A 139 -31.44 8.91 -7.26
N ALA A 140 -31.72 8.51 -8.51
CA ALA A 140 -31.16 7.29 -9.09
C ALA A 140 -29.62 7.32 -9.14
N LEU A 141 -29.04 8.47 -9.49
CA LEU A 141 -27.58 8.65 -9.48
C LEU A 141 -27.01 8.56 -8.05
N LEU A 142 -27.63 9.23 -7.08
CA LEU A 142 -27.20 9.16 -5.68
C LEU A 142 -27.28 7.74 -5.12
N LEU A 143 -28.36 7.02 -5.40
CA LEU A 143 -28.57 5.62 -4.98
C LEU A 143 -27.54 4.67 -5.58
N THR A 144 -27.30 4.78 -6.90
CA THR A 144 -26.32 3.90 -7.57
C THR A 144 -24.88 4.18 -7.13
N LEU A 145 -24.52 5.43 -6.87
CA LEU A 145 -23.21 5.80 -6.32
C LEU A 145 -23.03 5.36 -4.86
N THR A 146 -24.00 5.61 -4.00
CA THR A 146 -23.95 5.20 -2.58
C THR A 146 -23.85 3.69 -2.45
N GLY A 147 -24.74 2.96 -3.12
CA GLY A 147 -24.77 1.51 -3.08
C GLY A 147 -23.53 0.87 -3.70
N GLY A 148 -23.07 1.41 -4.83
CA GLY A 148 -21.84 0.98 -5.47
C GLY A 148 -20.61 1.18 -4.59
N LEU A 149 -20.43 2.37 -4.04
CA LEU A 149 -19.22 2.74 -3.31
C LEU A 149 -19.15 2.10 -1.92
N THR A 150 -20.28 1.71 -1.35
CA THR A 150 -20.32 1.00 -0.06
C THR A 150 -20.07 -0.50 -0.25
N LEU A 151 -20.75 -1.15 -1.20
CA LEU A 151 -20.72 -2.61 -1.35
C LEU A 151 -19.61 -3.15 -2.23
N ALA A 152 -19.25 -2.45 -3.31
CA ALA A 152 -18.22 -2.96 -4.22
C ALA A 152 -16.84 -3.11 -3.52
N PRO A 153 -16.40 -2.19 -2.65
CA PRO A 153 -15.16 -2.37 -1.90
C PRO A 153 -15.21 -3.50 -0.88
N ILE A 154 -16.37 -3.80 -0.29
CA ILE A 154 -16.53 -4.93 0.62
C ILE A 154 -16.32 -6.24 -0.13
N CYS A 155 -16.90 -6.35 -1.33
CA CYS A 155 -16.69 -7.51 -2.18
C CYS A 155 -15.22 -7.65 -2.59
N LEU A 156 -14.49 -6.54 -2.79
CA LEU A 156 -13.04 -6.54 -3.00
C LEU A 156 -12.26 -7.04 -1.78
N VAL A 157 -12.59 -6.60 -0.56
CA VAL A 157 -11.95 -7.08 0.67
C VAL A 157 -12.20 -8.58 0.84
N PHE A 158 -13.45 -9.02 0.64
CA PHE A 158 -13.84 -10.41 0.77
C PHE A 158 -13.06 -11.29 -0.22
N TRP A 159 -13.01 -10.87 -1.50
CA TRP A 159 -12.18 -11.52 -2.50
C TRP A 159 -10.70 -11.53 -2.12
N HIS A 160 -10.15 -10.41 -1.64
CA HIS A 160 -8.75 -10.32 -1.22
C HIS A 160 -8.43 -11.31 -0.10
N TYR A 161 -9.32 -11.43 0.89
CA TYR A 161 -9.15 -12.37 2.00
C TYR A 161 -9.28 -13.83 1.55
N LEU A 162 -10.28 -14.16 0.74
CA LEU A 162 -10.47 -15.52 0.22
C LEU A 162 -9.37 -15.95 -0.77
N ALA A 163 -8.88 -15.05 -1.62
CA ALA A 163 -7.92 -15.38 -2.67
C ALA A 163 -6.46 -15.36 -2.19
N ASN A 164 -6.14 -14.54 -1.18
CA ASN A 164 -4.75 -14.36 -0.72
C ASN A 164 -4.41 -15.05 0.58
N ASN A 165 -5.39 -15.41 1.42
CA ASN A 165 -5.07 -16.27 2.55
C ASN A 165 -4.74 -17.65 2.00
N THR A 166 -3.54 -18.11 2.29
CA THR A 166 -3.21 -19.53 2.19
C THR A 166 -4.16 -20.26 3.11
N TRP A 167 -5.18 -20.89 2.53
CA TRP A 167 -6.03 -21.86 3.21
C TRP A 167 -5.13 -23.02 3.60
N LEU A 168 -4.42 -22.91 4.73
CA LEU A 168 -3.81 -24.08 5.34
C LEU A 168 -4.98 -25.02 5.65
N PRO A 169 -4.96 -26.27 5.14
CA PRO A 169 -5.97 -27.24 5.52
C PRO A 169 -5.96 -27.31 7.06
N LEU A 170 -7.15 -27.29 7.66
CA LEU A 170 -7.37 -27.36 9.11
C LEU A 170 -6.76 -28.66 9.67
N GLY A 171 -5.44 -28.64 9.89
CA GLY A 171 -4.71 -29.69 10.58
C GLY A 171 -4.75 -29.44 12.09
N PRO A 172 -4.64 -30.49 12.92
CA PRO A 172 -4.63 -30.38 14.38
C PRO A 172 -3.50 -29.50 14.95
N SER A 173 -2.53 -29.09 14.13
CA SER A 173 -1.45 -28.15 14.47
C SER A 173 -1.85 -26.66 14.47
N LEU A 174 -3.04 -26.29 13.98
CA LEU A 174 -3.57 -24.92 14.08
C LEU A 174 -4.22 -24.62 15.44
N VAL A 175 -4.58 -25.64 16.22
CA VAL A 175 -5.13 -25.48 17.58
C VAL A 175 -4.09 -24.90 18.56
N SER A 176 -2.80 -25.09 18.26
CA SER A 176 -1.69 -24.62 19.10
C SER A 176 -1.00 -23.36 18.58
N GLN A 177 -1.44 -22.76 17.47
CA GLN A 177 -1.00 -21.40 17.17
C GLN A 177 -1.79 -20.47 18.08
N PRO A 178 -1.15 -19.73 19.00
CA PRO A 178 -1.85 -18.68 19.71
C PRO A 178 -2.34 -17.74 18.61
N ILE A 179 -3.65 -17.71 18.41
CA ILE A 179 -4.30 -16.64 17.68
C ILE A 179 -3.82 -15.40 18.43
N ASN A 180 -2.84 -14.69 17.86
CA ASN A 180 -2.42 -13.39 18.34
C ASN A 180 -3.63 -12.52 18.09
N TRP A 181 -4.61 -12.61 18.99
CA TRP A 181 -5.75 -11.75 19.03
C TRP A 181 -5.12 -10.37 19.10
N ARG A 182 -5.18 -9.65 17.98
CA ARG A 182 -5.23 -8.20 17.94
C ARG A 182 -6.51 -7.72 18.66
N GLY A 183 -6.94 -8.40 19.72
CA GLY A 183 -8.08 -8.11 20.56
C GLY A 183 -7.92 -6.76 21.22
N ARG A 184 -6.68 -6.33 21.52
CA ARG A 184 -6.43 -4.93 21.93
C ARG A 184 -6.93 -3.95 20.88
N HIS A 185 -6.65 -4.18 19.60
CA HIS A 185 -7.13 -3.32 18.53
C HIS A 185 -8.65 -3.46 18.31
N LEU A 186 -9.18 -4.68 18.42
CA LEU A 186 -10.63 -4.95 18.35
C LEU A 186 -11.39 -4.21 19.47
N VAL A 187 -10.87 -4.24 20.70
CA VAL A 187 -11.40 -3.56 21.88
C VAL A 187 -11.35 -2.05 21.68
N TRP A 188 -10.23 -1.51 21.17
CA TRP A 188 -10.18 -0.08 20.81
C TRP A 188 -11.22 0.29 19.74
N TYR A 189 -11.54 -0.57 18.76
CA TYR A 189 -12.65 -0.29 17.83
C TYR A 189 -14.00 -0.34 18.49
N LEU A 190 -14.24 -1.36 19.30
CA LEU A 190 -15.52 -1.52 19.96
C LEU A 190 -15.77 -0.32 20.87
N LEU A 191 -14.74 0.15 21.57
CA LEU A 191 -14.78 1.33 22.43
C LEU A 191 -15.01 2.61 21.61
N LEU A 192 -14.25 2.84 20.54
CA LEU A 192 -14.41 4.02 19.67
C LEU A 192 -15.79 4.03 18.99
N PHE A 193 -16.29 2.85 18.59
CA PHE A 193 -17.62 2.69 18.03
C PHE A 193 -18.73 2.93 19.04
N VAL A 194 -18.62 2.37 20.26
CA VAL A 194 -19.57 2.62 21.36
C VAL A 194 -19.61 4.10 21.72
N ILE A 195 -18.45 4.78 21.75
CA ILE A 195 -18.40 6.25 21.94
C ILE A 195 -19.11 6.97 20.79
N SER A 196 -18.89 6.57 19.55
CA SER A 196 -19.54 7.19 18.38
C SER A 196 -21.06 6.99 18.40
N LEU A 197 -21.53 5.79 18.75
CA LEU A 197 -22.95 5.44 18.85
C LEU A 197 -23.62 6.15 20.03
N TRP A 198 -22.94 6.23 21.18
CA TRP A 198 -23.40 7.00 22.34
C TRP A 198 -23.52 8.49 22.01
N LEU A 199 -22.54 9.06 21.32
CA LEU A 199 -22.59 10.45 20.86
C LEU A 199 -23.74 10.68 19.88
N GLN A 200 -24.07 9.71 19.01
CA GLN A 200 -25.19 9.81 18.08
C GLN A 200 -26.55 9.74 18.77
N LEU A 201 -26.73 8.82 19.72
CA LEU A 201 -28.00 8.67 20.46
C LEU A 201 -28.25 9.79 21.47
N GLY A 202 -27.21 10.48 21.92
CA GLY A 202 -27.30 11.57 22.89
C GLY A 202 -27.50 12.97 22.29
N LEU A 203 -27.46 13.12 20.96
CA LEU A 203 -27.61 14.42 20.30
C LEU A 203 -29.10 14.80 20.15
N PRO A 204 -29.52 16.01 20.56
CA PRO A 204 -30.87 16.52 20.30
C PRO A 204 -31.15 16.64 18.78
N ASP A 205 -32.43 16.56 18.38
CA ASP A 205 -32.85 16.58 16.96
C ASP A 205 -32.35 17.81 16.17
N GLU A 206 -32.14 18.95 16.84
CA GLU A 206 -31.58 20.17 16.23
C GLU A 206 -30.09 20.02 15.83
N LEU A 207 -29.34 19.16 16.54
CA LEU A 207 -27.95 18.84 16.26
C LEU A 207 -27.77 17.60 15.36
N SER A 208 -28.85 17.00 14.87
CA SER A 208 -28.81 15.87 13.91
C SER A 208 -27.97 16.15 12.66
N ARG A 209 -27.84 17.43 12.27
CA ARG A 209 -26.96 17.89 11.17
C ARG A 209 -25.46 17.69 11.43
N PHE A 210 -25.04 17.52 12.69
CA PHE A 210 -23.65 17.24 13.07
C PHE A 210 -23.29 15.74 13.05
N THR A 211 -24.28 14.86 12.94
CA THR A 211 -24.10 13.40 12.84
C THR A 211 -23.02 12.98 11.82
N PRO A 212 -22.94 13.56 10.60
CA PRO A 212 -21.92 13.18 9.62
C PRO A 212 -20.48 13.45 10.09
N PHE A 213 -20.26 14.49 10.90
CA PHE A 213 -18.93 14.82 11.45
C PHE A 213 -18.51 13.82 12.53
N CYS A 214 -19.43 13.43 13.40
CA CYS A 214 -19.18 12.43 14.43
C CYS A 214 -18.83 11.05 13.83
N LEU A 215 -19.47 10.72 12.71
CA LEU A 215 -19.22 9.50 11.96
C LEU A 215 -17.87 9.53 11.20
N ALA A 216 -17.35 10.70 10.84
CA ALA A 216 -16.06 10.83 10.16
C ALA A 216 -14.86 10.45 11.05
N LEU A 217 -14.95 10.69 12.38
CA LEU A 217 -13.87 10.43 13.33
C LEU A 217 -13.43 8.94 13.36
N PRO A 218 -14.34 7.96 13.53
CA PRO A 218 -14.00 6.54 13.40
C PRO A 218 -13.35 6.19 12.07
N ILE A 219 -13.85 6.74 10.97
CA ILE A 219 -13.34 6.46 9.61
C ILE A 219 -11.89 6.89 9.49
N ILE A 220 -11.56 8.11 9.93
CA ILE A 220 -10.20 8.65 9.88
C ILE A 220 -9.27 7.82 10.78
N ALA A 221 -9.70 7.50 12.01
CA ALA A 221 -8.90 6.73 12.96
C ALA A 221 -8.57 5.31 12.44
N LEU A 222 -9.57 4.61 11.89
CA LEU A 222 -9.40 3.26 11.34
C LEU A 222 -8.61 3.26 10.04
N ALA A 223 -8.81 4.27 9.18
CA ALA A 223 -8.01 4.45 7.97
C ALA A 223 -6.54 4.73 8.31
N TRP A 224 -6.28 5.52 9.35
CA TRP A 224 -4.92 5.80 9.82
C TRP A 224 -4.19 4.58 10.34
N HIS A 225 -4.88 3.53 10.78
CA HIS A 225 -4.22 2.32 11.27
C HIS A 225 -4.16 1.20 10.23
N TYR A 226 -5.23 0.94 9.48
CA TYR A 226 -5.34 -0.21 8.56
C TYR A 226 -5.38 0.16 7.07
N GLY A 227 -5.14 1.43 6.74
CA GLY A 227 -5.25 1.91 5.37
C GLY A 227 -6.69 1.78 4.86
N TRP A 228 -6.84 1.35 3.61
CA TRP A 228 -8.15 1.27 2.95
C TRP A 228 -9.12 0.25 3.59
N GLN A 229 -8.63 -0.86 4.15
CA GLN A 229 -9.48 -1.89 4.75
C GLN A 229 -10.18 -1.42 6.02
N GLY A 230 -9.45 -0.72 6.91
CA GLY A 230 -10.02 -0.16 8.13
C GLY A 230 -11.07 0.89 7.83
N ALA A 231 -10.80 1.75 6.85
CA ALA A 231 -11.75 2.76 6.42
C ALA A 231 -13.09 2.13 5.99
N LEU A 232 -13.04 1.03 5.24
CA LEU A 232 -14.23 0.31 4.79
C LEU A 232 -15.02 -0.36 5.92
N ILE A 233 -14.33 -0.94 6.89
CA ILE A 233 -15.00 -1.52 8.08
C ILE A 233 -15.67 -0.40 8.88
N ALA A 234 -15.02 0.75 9.02
CA ALA A 234 -15.58 1.91 9.71
C ALA A 234 -16.84 2.43 8.99
N THR A 235 -16.81 2.58 7.67
CA THR A 235 -17.95 3.06 6.88
C THR A 235 -19.12 2.08 6.93
N LEU A 236 -18.84 0.77 6.92
CA LEU A 236 -19.85 -0.27 7.11
C LEU A 236 -20.53 -0.18 8.48
N MET A 237 -19.74 -0.06 9.53
CA MET A 237 -20.25 -0.04 10.89
C MET A 237 -21.04 1.24 11.16
N ASN A 238 -20.60 2.36 10.58
CA ASN A 238 -21.36 3.61 10.54
C ASN A 238 -22.66 3.49 9.75
N ALA A 239 -22.67 2.80 8.60
CA ALA A 239 -23.89 2.56 7.84
C ALA A 239 -24.92 1.80 8.68
N ILE A 240 -24.49 0.78 9.42
CA ILE A 240 -25.37 0.03 10.36
C ILE A 240 -25.85 0.94 11.49
N ALA A 241 -24.97 1.75 12.09
CA ALA A 241 -25.34 2.68 13.17
C ALA A 241 -26.39 3.69 12.70
N LEU A 242 -26.22 4.26 11.52
CA LEU A 242 -27.16 5.18 10.89
C LEU A 242 -28.53 4.54 10.60
N ILE A 243 -28.54 3.29 10.15
CA ILE A 243 -29.78 2.53 9.95
C ILE A 243 -30.47 2.28 11.30
N ALA A 244 -29.69 1.97 12.34
CA ALA A 244 -30.20 1.71 13.69
C ALA A 244 -30.71 2.96 14.41
N SER A 245 -30.12 4.14 14.18
CA SER A 245 -30.51 5.40 14.82
C SER A 245 -31.81 6.00 14.28
N GLN A 246 -32.47 5.37 13.30
CA GLN A 246 -33.75 5.79 12.71
C GLN A 246 -33.74 7.20 12.06
N THR A 247 -32.58 7.82 11.91
CA THR A 247 -32.36 9.13 11.27
C THR A 247 -32.77 9.19 9.80
N TRP A 248 -33.13 8.05 9.20
CA TRP A 248 -33.60 7.95 7.81
C TRP A 248 -35.03 8.47 7.59
N ARG A 249 -35.85 8.62 8.64
CA ARG A 249 -37.27 9.00 8.48
C ARG A 249 -37.49 10.43 8.05
N ASP A 250 -36.65 11.36 8.49
CA ASP A 250 -36.89 12.79 8.25
C ASP A 250 -36.24 13.28 6.94
N HIS A 251 -35.03 12.84 6.62
CA HIS A 251 -34.27 13.29 5.44
C HIS A 251 -33.46 12.16 4.78
N PRO A 252 -34.06 11.33 3.89
CA PRO A 252 -33.37 10.19 3.27
C PRO A 252 -32.23 10.62 2.32
N VAL A 253 -32.35 11.79 1.69
CA VAL A 253 -31.33 12.33 0.78
C VAL A 253 -30.06 12.73 1.55
N ASP A 254 -30.19 13.36 2.71
CA ASP A 254 -29.06 13.78 3.54
C ASP A 254 -28.31 12.56 4.09
N LEU A 255 -29.05 11.50 4.42
CA LEU A 255 -28.47 10.22 4.81
C LEU A 255 -27.64 9.61 3.66
N LEU A 256 -28.21 9.52 2.46
CA LEU A 256 -27.53 9.00 1.28
C LEU A 256 -26.26 9.81 0.96
N LEU A 257 -26.36 11.14 0.98
CA LEU A 257 -25.22 12.03 0.77
C LEU A 257 -24.14 11.81 1.83
N SER A 258 -24.51 11.71 3.11
CA SER A 258 -23.55 11.45 4.19
C SER A 258 -22.83 10.12 4.00
N LEU A 259 -23.55 9.07 3.61
CA LEU A 259 -23.03 7.73 3.41
C LEU A 259 -22.11 7.66 2.17
N LEU A 260 -22.46 8.39 1.10
CA LEU A 260 -21.62 8.55 -0.10
C LEU A 260 -20.31 9.24 0.25
N VAL A 261 -20.39 10.41 0.88
CA VAL A 261 -19.23 11.23 1.22
C VAL A 261 -18.32 10.45 2.18
N GLN A 262 -18.88 9.80 3.20
CA GLN A 262 -18.10 8.99 4.14
C GLN A 262 -17.40 7.81 3.47
N SER A 263 -18.08 7.10 2.57
CA SER A 263 -17.49 5.97 1.85
C SER A 263 -16.40 6.43 0.88
N LEU A 264 -16.62 7.56 0.20
CA LEU A 264 -15.63 8.17 -0.70
C LEU A 264 -14.40 8.66 0.06
N THR A 265 -14.61 9.46 1.11
CA THR A 265 -13.55 9.99 1.95
C THR A 265 -12.79 8.86 2.63
N GLY A 266 -13.48 7.86 3.18
CA GLY A 266 -12.86 6.71 3.79
C GLY A 266 -11.98 5.94 2.81
N LEU A 267 -12.48 5.65 1.62
CA LEU A 267 -11.74 4.89 0.61
C LEU A 267 -10.53 5.70 0.07
N LEU A 268 -10.71 6.98 -0.25
CA LEU A 268 -9.63 7.84 -0.74
C LEU A 268 -8.56 8.08 0.32
N LEU A 269 -8.95 8.37 1.55
CA LEU A 269 -8.03 8.60 2.67
C LEU A 269 -7.30 7.31 3.03
N GLY A 270 -8.01 6.19 3.11
CA GLY A 270 -7.41 4.88 3.35
C GLY A 270 -6.43 4.46 2.24
N ALA A 271 -6.75 4.72 0.97
CA ALA A 271 -5.84 4.47 -0.15
C ALA A 271 -4.62 5.41 -0.15
N GLY A 272 -4.83 6.68 0.15
CA GLY A 272 -3.75 7.68 0.25
C GLY A 272 -2.76 7.38 1.37
N ILE A 273 -3.25 7.02 2.57
CA ILE A 273 -2.41 6.62 3.70
C ILE A 273 -1.63 5.35 3.38
N GLN A 274 -2.26 4.36 2.75
CA GLN A 274 -1.58 3.14 2.32
C GLN A 274 -0.43 3.46 1.35
N ARG A 275 -0.67 4.32 0.35
CA ARG A 275 0.35 4.76 -0.61
C ARG A 275 1.48 5.52 0.07
N LEU A 276 1.17 6.39 1.02
CA LEU A 276 2.16 7.15 1.78
C LEU A 276 3.07 6.22 2.58
N ARG A 277 2.53 5.18 3.21
CA ARG A 277 3.32 4.18 3.94
C ARG A 277 4.23 3.37 3.02
N GLU A 278 3.73 2.94 1.87
CA GLU A 278 4.54 2.21 0.88
C GLU A 278 5.73 3.05 0.40
N LEU A 279 5.50 4.33 0.09
CA LEU A 279 6.54 5.26 -0.33
C LEU A 279 7.56 5.53 0.79
N ASN A 280 7.09 5.67 2.03
CA ASN A 280 7.98 5.88 3.17
C ASN A 280 8.86 4.63 3.41
N GLN A 281 8.30 3.43 3.28
CA GLN A 281 9.06 2.19 3.39
C GLN A 281 10.08 2.02 2.25
N SER A 282 9.74 2.39 1.01
CA SER A 282 10.69 2.33 -0.10
C SER A 282 11.84 3.32 0.09
N LEU A 283 11.53 4.55 0.52
CA LEU A 283 12.55 5.55 0.85
C LEU A 283 13.46 5.08 1.99
N GLN A 284 12.91 4.49 3.04
CA GLN A 284 13.72 3.93 4.13
C GLN A 284 14.65 2.82 3.64
N LYS A 285 14.19 1.95 2.73
CA LYS A 285 15.04 0.91 2.13
C LYS A 285 16.15 1.48 1.26
N GLU A 286 15.85 2.50 0.46
CA GLU A 286 16.86 3.19 -0.36
C GLU A 286 17.91 3.91 0.50
N LEU A 287 17.47 4.60 1.56
CA LEU A 287 18.37 5.24 2.52
C LEU A 287 19.27 4.22 3.22
N ALA A 288 18.72 3.12 3.72
CA ALA A 288 19.50 2.05 4.35
C ALA A 288 20.51 1.44 3.36
N ARG A 289 20.13 1.27 2.09
CA ARG A 289 21.03 0.78 1.03
C ARG A 289 22.17 1.76 0.75
N ASN A 290 21.88 3.06 0.68
CA ASN A 290 22.90 4.08 0.47
C ASN A 290 23.87 4.17 1.66
N GLN A 291 23.38 4.08 2.89
CA GLN A 291 24.22 4.03 4.09
C GLN A 291 25.16 2.81 4.07
N HIS A 292 24.62 1.63 3.76
CA HIS A 292 25.42 0.40 3.65
C HIS A 292 26.48 0.46 2.54
N LEU A 293 26.17 1.09 1.40
CA LEU A 293 27.14 1.29 0.32
C LEU A 293 28.24 2.29 0.71
N ALA A 294 27.89 3.38 1.41
CA ALA A 294 28.85 4.35 1.90
C ALA A 294 29.81 3.74 2.93
N GLU A 295 29.30 2.92 3.84
CA GLU A 295 30.12 2.20 4.82
C GLU A 295 31.10 1.24 4.14
N ARG A 296 30.66 0.47 3.15
CA ARG A 296 31.55 -0.40 2.36
C ARG A 296 32.62 0.37 1.61
N LEU A 297 32.28 1.52 1.03
CA LEU A 297 33.26 2.36 0.33
C LEU A 297 34.34 2.84 1.29
N LEU A 298 33.96 3.30 2.48
CA LEU A 298 34.90 3.72 3.52
C LEU A 298 35.79 2.57 3.99
N GLU A 299 35.21 1.38 4.21
CA GLU A 299 35.99 0.18 4.56
C GLU A 299 37.00 -0.18 3.47
N THR A 300 36.59 -0.15 2.20
CA THR A 300 37.48 -0.43 1.07
C THR A 300 38.54 0.64 0.87
N GLU A 301 38.20 1.91 1.07
CA GLU A 301 39.17 3.01 0.98
C GLU A 301 40.23 2.87 2.08
N GLU A 302 39.80 2.59 3.31
CA GLU A 302 40.70 2.40 4.44
C GLU A 302 41.53 1.12 4.31
N SER A 303 40.99 0.03 3.76
CA SER A 303 41.78 -1.19 3.48
C SER A 303 42.83 -0.92 2.42
N VAL A 304 42.46 -0.28 1.30
CA VAL A 304 43.41 0.11 0.24
C VAL A 304 44.46 1.04 0.80
N ARG A 305 44.09 2.03 1.61
CA ARG A 305 45.03 2.95 2.24
C ARG A 305 46.03 2.22 3.15
N ARG A 306 45.57 1.24 3.92
CA ARG A 306 46.43 0.41 4.78
C ARG A 306 47.35 -0.50 3.98
N ASP A 307 46.84 -1.10 2.91
CA ASP A 307 47.62 -1.98 2.05
C ASP A 307 48.69 -1.20 1.29
N VAL A 308 48.33 -0.05 0.71
CA VAL A 308 49.28 0.89 0.07
C VAL A 308 50.33 1.37 1.07
N ALA A 309 49.94 1.72 2.30
CA ALA A 309 50.90 2.13 3.32
C ALA A 309 51.86 0.99 3.72
N ARG A 310 51.39 -0.26 3.73
CA ARG A 310 52.20 -1.45 4.04
C ARG A 310 53.17 -1.76 2.90
N GLU A 311 52.68 -1.81 1.66
CA GLU A 311 53.51 -2.08 0.48
C GLU A 311 54.58 -0.99 0.31
N LEU A 312 54.20 0.28 0.49
CA LEU A 312 55.15 1.39 0.46
C LEU A 312 56.18 1.30 1.60
N HIS A 313 55.78 0.82 2.79
CA HIS A 313 56.71 0.60 3.90
C HIS A 313 57.73 -0.50 3.60
N ASP A 314 57.26 -1.60 3.03
CA ASP A 314 58.09 -2.76 2.71
C ASP A 314 59.07 -2.40 1.57
N ASP A 315 58.60 -1.80 0.47
CA ASP A 315 59.45 -1.44 -0.68
C ASP A 315 60.48 -0.35 -0.34
N ILE A 316 60.06 0.73 0.33
CA ILE A 316 60.99 1.79 0.74
C ILE A 316 61.95 1.26 1.80
N GLY A 317 61.46 0.46 2.76
CA GLY A 317 62.29 -0.16 3.79
C GLY A 317 63.37 -1.06 3.19
N GLN A 318 63.02 -1.90 2.22
CA GLN A 318 63.96 -2.75 1.49
C GLN A 318 64.97 -1.93 0.70
N THR A 319 64.52 -0.92 -0.05
CA THR A 319 65.41 -0.06 -0.85
C THR A 319 66.41 0.69 0.02
N ILE A 320 65.97 1.25 1.15
CA ILE A 320 66.85 1.92 2.12
C ILE A 320 67.85 0.93 2.73
N THR A 321 67.40 -0.29 3.06
CA THR A 321 68.28 -1.34 3.59
C THR A 321 69.35 -1.74 2.57
N ALA A 322 68.98 -1.92 1.29
CA ALA A 322 69.92 -2.21 0.22
C ALA A 322 70.96 -1.08 0.04
N ILE A 323 70.52 0.19 0.03
CA ILE A 323 71.41 1.36 -0.03
C ILE A 323 72.39 1.35 1.14
N ARG A 324 71.90 1.07 2.36
CA ARG A 324 72.74 0.99 3.56
C ARG A 324 73.77 -0.13 3.47
N THR A 325 73.36 -1.33 3.03
CA THR A 325 74.27 -2.47 2.87
C THR A 325 75.33 -2.18 1.81
N GLN A 326 74.94 -1.60 0.67
CA GLN A 326 75.89 -1.20 -0.37
C GLN A 326 76.87 -0.13 0.12
N ALA A 327 76.40 0.89 0.84
CA ALA A 327 77.27 1.91 1.43
C ALA A 327 78.29 1.30 2.42
N GLY A 328 77.85 0.34 3.25
CA GLY A 328 78.73 -0.41 4.15
C GLY A 328 79.76 -1.29 3.42
N ILE A 329 79.37 -1.91 2.30
CA ILE A 329 80.30 -2.69 1.44
C ILE A 329 81.34 -1.76 0.79
N VAL A 330 80.92 -0.63 0.22
CA VAL A 330 81.82 0.37 -0.39
C VAL A 330 82.82 0.90 0.64
N GLN A 331 82.39 1.14 1.88
CA GLN A 331 83.27 1.50 2.99
C GLN A 331 84.33 0.44 3.31
N ARG A 332 83.96 -0.84 3.27
CA ARG A 332 84.87 -1.96 3.56
C ARG A 332 85.87 -2.19 2.43
N LEU A 333 85.45 -2.03 1.17
CA LEU A 333 86.29 -2.19 -0.02
C LEU A 333 87.29 -1.03 -0.20
N ALA A 334 86.93 0.20 0.20
CA ALA A 334 87.77 1.40 0.05
C ALA A 334 88.36 1.86 1.39
N ALA A 335 88.89 0.93 2.20
CA ALA A 335 89.33 1.19 3.58
C ALA A 335 90.43 2.27 3.70
N ASP A 336 91.24 2.47 2.65
CA ASP A 336 92.37 3.40 2.62
C ASP A 336 91.98 4.84 2.21
N ASN A 337 90.77 5.06 1.68
CA ASN A 337 90.31 6.39 1.25
C ASN A 337 89.39 7.02 2.30
N ALA A 338 89.93 7.98 3.06
CA ALA A 338 89.21 8.67 4.13
C ALA A 338 87.91 9.37 3.66
N SER A 339 87.89 9.92 2.44
CA SER A 339 86.72 10.58 1.85
C SER A 339 85.56 9.62 1.55
N VAL A 340 85.85 8.44 1.00
CA VAL A 340 84.85 7.39 0.69
C VAL A 340 84.26 6.82 1.98
N LYS A 341 85.09 6.70 3.02
CA LYS A 341 84.66 6.27 4.36
C LYS A 341 83.66 7.26 4.98
N GLN A 342 83.95 8.56 4.93
CA GLN A 342 83.03 9.62 5.38
C GLN A 342 81.72 9.63 4.59
N SER A 343 81.76 9.54 3.26
CA SER A 343 80.54 9.50 2.43
C SER A 343 79.67 8.27 2.74
N GLY A 344 80.27 7.09 2.96
CA GLY A 344 79.51 5.92 3.38
C GLY A 344 78.85 6.09 4.77
N GLN A 345 79.50 6.81 5.70
CA GLN A 345 78.96 7.02 7.06
C GLN A 345 77.79 8.00 7.00
N LEU A 346 77.89 9.00 6.11
CA LEU A 346 76.82 9.95 5.85
C LEU A 346 75.59 9.26 5.22
N ILE A 347 75.79 8.38 4.24
CA ILE A 347 74.70 7.60 3.61
C ILE A 347 74.03 6.67 4.64
N GLU A 348 74.80 6.04 5.53
CA GLU A 348 74.26 5.22 6.61
C GLU A 348 73.46 6.04 7.63
N GLN A 349 73.94 7.23 8.02
CA GLN A 349 73.21 8.14 8.90
C GLN A 349 71.92 8.68 8.25
N LEU A 350 71.97 9.02 6.97
CA LEU A 350 70.80 9.51 6.22
C LEU A 350 69.74 8.42 6.05
N SER A 351 70.14 7.20 5.69
CA SER A 351 69.23 6.04 5.57
C SER A 351 68.57 5.69 6.90
N LEU A 352 69.33 5.66 8.00
CA LEU A 352 68.80 5.52 9.37
C LEU A 352 67.85 6.66 9.75
N GLY A 353 68.18 7.89 9.35
CA GLY A 353 67.36 9.08 9.59
C GLY A 353 66.01 9.04 8.87
N VAL A 354 65.97 8.53 7.63
CA VAL A 354 64.74 8.34 6.85
C VAL A 354 63.89 7.22 7.45
N LEU A 355 64.48 6.10 7.86
CA LEU A 355 63.77 5.02 8.58
C LEU A 355 63.14 5.51 9.89
N ARG A 356 63.88 6.28 10.70
CA ARG A 356 63.36 6.85 11.97
C ARG A 356 62.26 7.89 11.76
N ARG A 357 62.38 8.76 10.75
CA ARG A 357 61.37 9.79 10.47
C ARG A 357 60.14 9.24 9.74
N GLY A 358 60.29 8.20 8.93
CA GLY A 358 59.19 7.54 8.22
C GLY A 358 58.35 6.63 9.11
N ALA A 359 58.95 5.96 10.10
CA ALA A 359 58.26 5.03 11.00
C ALA A 359 57.00 5.59 11.71
N PRO A 360 56.98 6.81 12.28
CA PRO A 360 55.79 7.35 12.94
C PRO A 360 54.70 7.87 11.97
N PHE A 361 55.07 8.28 10.75
CA PHE A 361 54.12 8.83 9.77
C PHE A 361 53.30 7.72 9.09
N VAL A 362 53.89 6.55 8.91
CA VAL A 362 53.25 5.35 8.35
C VAL A 362 52.34 4.67 9.38
N ARG A 363 52.71 4.68 10.67
CA ARG A 363 51.92 4.03 11.75
C ARG A 363 50.59 4.72 12.07
N SER A 364 50.41 5.97 11.65
CA SER A 364 49.21 6.79 11.91
C SER A 364 48.17 6.72 10.78
N GLY A 365 48.44 6.02 9.67
CA GLY A 365 47.56 6.00 8.49
C GLY A 365 47.48 7.34 7.74
N TYR A 366 47.92 8.46 8.34
CA TYR A 366 47.99 9.78 7.72
C TYR A 366 49.12 9.90 6.70
N VAL A 367 48.91 9.38 5.49
CA VAL A 367 49.68 9.82 4.32
C VAL A 367 49.22 11.23 3.94
N ARG A 368 49.70 12.25 4.66
CA ARG A 368 49.65 13.62 4.16
C ARG A 368 50.75 13.74 3.11
N ALA A 369 50.39 14.09 1.88
CA ALA A 369 51.27 14.29 0.71
C ALA A 369 52.27 15.46 0.88
N SER A 370 52.81 15.68 2.07
CA SER A 370 53.79 16.73 2.36
C SER A 370 55.23 16.31 2.04
N TRP A 371 55.47 15.04 1.67
CA TRP A 371 56.80 14.53 1.33
C TRP A 371 57.25 14.87 -0.10
N MET A 372 56.37 15.42 -0.94
CA MET A 372 56.71 15.83 -2.32
C MET A 372 57.15 17.28 -2.46
N ILE A 373 57.00 18.13 -1.43
CA ILE A 373 57.48 19.51 -1.48
C ILE A 373 58.84 19.59 -0.81
N SER A 374 59.87 19.55 -1.65
CA SER A 374 61.27 19.71 -1.29
C SER A 374 61.52 21.01 -0.49
N PRO A 375 62.57 21.08 0.35
CA PRO A 375 63.06 22.35 0.91
C PRO A 375 63.78 23.24 -0.13
N TRP A 376 63.83 22.86 -1.41
CA TRP A 376 64.68 23.51 -2.42
C TRP A 376 63.97 24.60 -3.26
N SER A 377 62.73 24.96 -2.94
CA SER A 377 62.00 26.04 -3.64
C SER A 377 61.75 27.26 -2.73
N ARG A 378 62.79 27.79 -2.09
CA ARG A 378 62.77 29.19 -1.65
C ARG A 378 63.43 30.03 -2.75
N PRO A 379 62.72 30.95 -3.42
CA PRO A 379 63.38 31.96 -4.22
C PRO A 379 64.19 32.84 -3.27
N SER A 380 65.49 32.94 -3.51
CA SER A 380 66.36 33.96 -2.93
C SER A 380 65.83 35.32 -3.36
N ALA A 381 65.25 36.06 -2.42
CA ALA A 381 64.98 37.48 -2.58
C ALA A 381 66.33 38.22 -2.58
N HIS A 382 66.66 38.81 -3.73
CA HIS A 382 67.51 39.99 -3.86
C HIS A 382 66.82 40.96 -4.80
#